data_AF-A0A151FBR4-F1
#
_entry.id   AF-A0A151FBR4-F1
#
_cell.length_a   1.000
_cell.length_b   1.000
_cell.length_c   1.000
_cell.angle_alpha   90.00
_cell.angle_beta   90.00
_cell.angle_gamma   90.00
#
_symmetry.space_group_name_H-M   'P 1'
#
loop_
_entity.id
_entity.type
_entity.pdbx_description
1 polymer ?
#
loop_
_entity_poly.entity_id
_entity_poly.type
_entity_poly.pdbx_seq_one_letter_code
_entity_poly.pdbx_strand_id
1 'polypeptide(L)'
;MVWETAKEAHENGKGAWAGPMMLTGYEFRMCQKLYNFITGARKKRWIERFCVNMLTKEIFYPQEYYKVPAYNRIFIWPWDVSEAVGMLNLVPPE
;
A
#
# COMPACT_ATOMS: atom_id res chain seq x y z
N MET A 1 -16.63 10.66 -7.93
CA MET A 1 -16.24 11.87 -7.18
C MET A 1 -14.98 11.69 -6.34
N VAL A 2 -14.98 11.10 -5.14
CA VAL A 2 -13.75 11.08 -4.28
C VAL A 2 -12.58 10.30 -4.89
N TRP A 3 -12.85 9.12 -5.48
CA TRP A 3 -11.82 8.30 -6.12
C TRP A 3 -11.19 9.00 -7.33
N GLU A 4 -12.02 9.60 -8.19
CA GLU A 4 -11.55 10.33 -9.39
C GLU A 4 -10.67 11.51 -9.00
N THR A 5 -11.06 12.27 -7.97
CA THR A 5 -10.25 13.38 -7.45
C THR A 5 -8.92 12.88 -6.87
N ALA A 6 -8.90 11.74 -6.18
CA ALA A 6 -7.67 11.16 -5.65
C ALA A 6 -6.72 10.70 -6.77
N LYS A 7 -7.28 10.06 -7.82
CA LYS A 7 -6.56 9.68 -9.03
C LYS A 7 -5.96 10.92 -9.72
N GLU A 8 -6.79 11.93 -9.98
CA GLU A 8 -6.36 13.17 -10.64
C GLU A 8 -5.27 13.89 -9.84
N ALA A 9 -5.41 13.96 -8.52
CA ALA A 9 -4.40 14.58 -7.66
C ALA A 9 -3.06 13.84 -7.71
N HIS A 10 -3.09 12.50 -7.73
CA HIS A 10 -1.89 11.67 -7.84
C HIS A 10 -1.24 11.81 -9.23
N GLU A 11 -2.00 11.65 -10.31
CA GLU A 11 -1.49 11.68 -11.68
C GLU A 11 -0.96 13.06 -12.10
N ASN A 12 -1.54 14.14 -11.57
CA ASN A 12 -1.12 15.52 -11.87
C ASN A 12 -0.20 16.13 -10.80
N GLY A 13 0.29 15.34 -9.84
CA GLY A 13 1.23 15.84 -8.82
C GLY A 13 0.66 16.97 -7.96
N LYS A 14 -0.64 16.94 -7.61
CA LYS A 14 -1.28 17.99 -6.82
C LYS A 14 -1.09 17.75 -5.32
N GLY A 15 -1.01 18.83 -4.54
CA GLY A 15 -0.94 18.77 -3.08
C GLY A 15 0.32 18.03 -2.61
N ALA A 16 0.15 17.00 -1.77
CA ALA A 16 1.27 16.20 -1.26
C ALA A 16 2.12 15.57 -2.39
N TRP A 17 1.50 15.21 -3.51
CA TRP A 17 2.17 14.59 -4.66
C TRP A 17 3.07 15.55 -5.45
N ALA A 18 3.00 16.86 -5.18
CA ALA A 18 3.89 17.85 -5.81
C ALA A 18 5.34 17.73 -5.31
N GLY A 19 5.54 17.14 -4.12
CA GLY A 19 6.86 17.00 -3.51
C GLY A 19 7.63 15.84 -4.13
N PRO A 20 8.81 16.06 -4.75
CA PRO A 20 9.60 14.97 -5.36
C PRO A 20 10.12 13.96 -4.33
N MET A 21 10.18 14.35 -3.06
CA MET A 21 10.60 13.52 -1.93
C MET A 21 9.41 13.01 -1.09
N MET A 22 8.18 13.16 -1.60
CA MET A 22 7.00 12.66 -0.89
C MET A 22 7.04 11.13 -0.85
N LEU A 23 6.76 10.59 0.33
CA LEU A 23 6.62 9.15 0.56
C LEU A 23 5.23 8.90 1.16
N THR A 24 4.56 7.85 0.68
CA THR A 24 3.36 7.35 1.34
C THR A 24 3.73 6.69 2.68
N GLY A 25 2.73 6.46 3.54
CA GLY A 25 2.99 5.96 4.89
C GLY A 25 3.78 4.64 4.96
N TYR A 26 3.64 3.74 3.97
CA TYR A 26 4.43 2.51 3.92
C TYR A 26 5.85 2.73 3.39
N GLU A 27 6.02 3.60 2.39
CA GLU A 27 7.34 3.97 1.87
C GLU A 27 8.16 4.70 2.95
N PHE A 28 7.55 5.62 3.70
CA PHE A 28 8.22 6.27 4.84
C PHE A 28 8.60 5.29 5.95
N ARG A 29 7.70 4.35 6.30
CA ARG A 29 8.00 3.29 7.28
C ARG A 29 9.11 2.36 6.81
N MET A 30 9.21 2.12 5.51
CA MET A 30 10.34 1.38 4.92
C MET A 30 11.65 2.13 5.14
N CYS A 31 11.71 3.43 4.83
CA CYS A 31 12.90 4.25 5.07
C CYS A 31 13.33 4.24 6.55
N GLN A 32 12.39 4.38 7.49
CA GLN A 32 12.69 4.30 8.93
C GLN A 32 13.26 2.93 9.32
N LYS A 33 12.71 1.83 8.79
CA LYS A 33 13.20 0.48 9.09
C LYS A 33 14.56 0.23 8.46
N LEU A 34 14.81 0.71 7.24
CA LEU A 34 16.12 0.64 6.59
C LEU A 34 17.16 1.39 7.42
N TYR A 35 16.83 2.61 7.88
CA TYR A 35 17.69 3.37 8.80
C TYR A 35 18.03 2.56 10.05
N ASN A 36 17.01 2.02 10.72
CA ASN A 36 17.19 1.18 11.92
C ASN A 36 18.05 -0.06 11.65
N PHE A 37 17.88 -0.70 10.50
CA PHE A 37 18.69 -1.86 10.09
C PHE A 37 20.17 -1.47 9.96
N ILE A 38 20.45 -0.35 9.26
CA ILE A 38 21.81 0.16 9.06
C ILE A 38 22.45 0.55 10.40
N THR A 39 21.68 1.12 11.33
CA THR A 39 22.18 1.53 12.66
C THR A 39 22.16 0.41 13.71
N GLY A 40 21.87 -0.83 13.33
CA GLY A 40 21.92 -1.99 14.23
C GLY A 40 20.73 -2.16 15.20
N ALA A 41 19.65 -1.39 15.03
CA ALA A 41 18.42 -1.57 15.79
C ALA A 41 17.58 -2.73 15.21
N ARG A 42 17.49 -3.85 15.95
CA ARG A 42 16.69 -5.03 15.53
C ARG A 42 15.19 -4.72 15.54
N LYS A 43 14.50 -4.90 14.41
CA LYS A 43 13.03 -5.04 14.37
C LYS A 43 12.52 -6.10 13.38
N LYS A 44 11.40 -6.73 13.79
CA LYS A 44 10.57 -7.72 13.08
C LYS A 44 9.92 -7.16 11.80
N ARG A 45 9.40 -8.09 10.99
CA ARG A 45 8.64 -7.95 9.70
C ARG A 45 8.21 -6.50 9.33
N TRP A 46 8.59 -6.09 8.13
CA TRP A 46 8.45 -4.74 7.57
C TRP A 46 7.03 -4.32 7.17
N ILE A 47 6.33 -5.12 6.37
CA ILE A 47 4.92 -4.96 6.03
C ILE A 47 4.25 -6.31 6.26
N GLU A 48 3.19 -6.29 7.06
CA GLU A 48 2.43 -7.49 7.39
C GLU A 48 1.05 -7.47 6.73
N ARG A 49 0.57 -6.30 6.31
CA ARG A 49 -0.76 -6.16 5.72
C ARG A 49 -0.73 -6.47 4.24
N PHE A 50 -1.69 -7.26 3.79
CA PHE A 50 -1.96 -7.49 2.38
C PHE A 50 -2.51 -6.20 1.78
N CYS A 51 -2.23 -5.97 0.50
CA CYS A 51 -2.73 -4.80 -0.22
C CYS A 51 -3.76 -5.26 -1.24
N VAL A 52 -4.92 -4.64 -1.27
CA VAL A 52 -5.97 -4.91 -2.23
C VAL A 52 -6.09 -3.73 -3.18
N ASN A 53 -6.25 -4.03 -4.46
CA ASN A 53 -6.69 -3.07 -5.46
C ASN A 53 -8.21 -3.19 -5.63
N MET A 54 -8.96 -2.23 -5.10
CA MET A 54 -10.43 -2.30 -5.15
C MET A 54 -11.03 -2.16 -6.55
N LEU A 55 -10.24 -1.67 -7.52
CA LEU A 55 -10.70 -1.54 -8.91
C LEU A 55 -10.68 -2.90 -9.63
N THR A 56 -9.61 -3.67 -9.44
CA THR A 56 -9.42 -4.99 -10.07
C THR A 56 -9.84 -6.15 -9.17
N LYS A 57 -10.08 -5.88 -7.87
CA LYS A 57 -10.32 -6.86 -6.81
C LYS A 57 -9.15 -7.82 -6.58
N GLU A 58 -7.96 -7.42 -6.98
CA GLU A 58 -6.77 -8.24 -6.77
C GLU A 58 -6.21 -8.05 -5.35
N ILE A 59 -5.76 -9.14 -4.74
CA ILE A 59 -5.06 -9.14 -3.45
C ILE A 59 -3.58 -9.47 -3.63
N PHE A 60 -2.74 -8.56 -3.15
CA PHE A 60 -1.28 -8.64 -3.23
C PHE A 60 -0.69 -8.97 -1.87
N TYR A 61 0.41 -9.73 -1.87
CA TYR A 61 1.18 -9.95 -0.66
C TYR A 61 1.73 -8.62 -0.12
N PRO A 62 2.06 -8.54 1.18
CA PRO A 62 2.55 -7.31 1.81
C PRO A 62 3.72 -6.62 1.09
N GLN A 63 4.54 -7.38 0.37
CA GLN A 63 5.70 -6.91 -0.36
C GLN A 63 5.35 -6.22 -1.67
N GLU A 64 4.21 -6.56 -2.24
CA GLU A 64 3.84 -6.25 -3.62
C GLU A 64 2.86 -5.07 -3.69
N TYR A 65 2.58 -4.42 -2.56
CA TYR A 65 1.69 -3.27 -2.48
C TYR A 65 2.06 -2.13 -3.44
N TYR A 66 3.34 -2.01 -3.80
CA TYR A 66 3.84 -0.99 -4.72
C TYR A 66 3.33 -1.19 -6.15
N LYS A 67 2.87 -2.40 -6.51
CA LYS A 67 2.22 -2.69 -7.79
C LYS A 67 0.84 -2.03 -7.92
N VAL A 68 0.23 -1.66 -6.80
CA VAL A 68 -1.07 -0.98 -6.76
C VAL A 68 -0.84 0.54 -6.73
N PRO A 69 -1.51 1.34 -7.60
CA PRO A 69 -1.44 2.80 -7.52
C PRO A 69 -1.88 3.31 -6.14
N ALA A 70 -1.22 4.35 -5.62
CA ALA A 70 -1.41 4.76 -4.23
C ALA A 70 -2.88 5.10 -3.87
N TYR A 71 -3.64 5.65 -4.81
CA TYR A 71 -5.06 5.97 -4.65
C TYR A 71 -6.01 4.74 -4.68
N ASN A 72 -5.50 3.57 -5.05
CA ASN A 72 -6.25 2.29 -5.07
C ASN A 72 -5.90 1.36 -3.91
N ARG A 73 -4.88 1.67 -3.11
CA ARG A 73 -4.36 0.78 -2.05
C ARG A 73 -5.33 0.74 -0.86
N ILE A 74 -5.85 -0.45 -0.56
CA ILE A 74 -6.48 -0.74 0.73
C ILE A 74 -5.68 -1.84 1.43
N PHE A 75 -5.39 -1.66 2.72
CA PHE A 75 -4.56 -2.59 3.48
C PHE A 75 -5.40 -3.43 4.44
N ILE A 76 -5.22 -4.74 4.38
CA ILE A 76 -5.95 -5.74 5.17
C ILE A 76 -4.97 -6.47 6.07
N TRP A 77 -5.34 -6.68 7.33
CA TRP A 77 -4.51 -7.45 8.25
C TRP A 77 -4.51 -8.95 7.88
N PRO A 78 -3.42 -9.69 8.13
CA PRO A 78 -3.34 -11.12 7.82
C PRO A 78 -4.51 -11.95 8.33
N TRP A 79 -5.01 -11.66 9.54
CA TRP A 79 -6.10 -12.41 10.16
C TRP A 79 -7.47 -12.10 9.54
N ASP A 80 -7.63 -10.97 8.85
CA ASP A 80 -8.87 -10.58 8.16
C ASP A 80 -8.89 -11.03 6.69
N VAL A 81 -7.78 -11.57 6.15
CA VAL A 81 -7.64 -11.90 4.72
C VAL A 81 -8.70 -12.91 4.28
N SER A 82 -8.91 -13.98 5.05
CA SER A 82 -9.86 -15.04 4.68
C SER A 82 -11.29 -14.51 4.56
N GLU A 83 -11.70 -13.65 5.48
CA GLU A 83 -13.01 -13.01 5.46
C GLU A 83 -13.13 -12.04 4.28
N ALA A 84 -12.12 -11.19 4.09
CA ALA A 84 -12.10 -10.21 3.01
C ALA A 84 -12.15 -10.87 1.61
N VAL A 85 -11.44 -11.97 1.40
CA VAL A 85 -11.46 -12.72 0.12
C VAL A 85 -12.88 -13.18 -0.21
N GLY A 86 -13.58 -13.77 0.77
CA GLY A 86 -14.96 -14.24 0.57
C GLY A 86 -15.97 -13.11 0.40
N MET A 87 -15.90 -12.08 1.24
CA MET A 87 -16.87 -10.98 1.21
C MET A 87 -16.73 -10.07 -0.01
N LEU A 88 -15.49 -9.82 -0.43
CA LEU A 88 -15.20 -8.85 -1.51
C LEU A 88 -14.95 -9.53 -2.87
N ASN A 89 -14.98 -10.88 -2.92
CA ASN A 89 -14.62 -11.68 -4.09
C ASN A 89 -13.23 -11.32 -4.62
N LEU A 90 -12.24 -11.32 -3.73
CA LEU A 90 -10.87 -10.97 -4.10
C LEU A 90 -10.20 -12.13 -4.86
N VAL A 91 -9.36 -11.79 -5.82
CA VAL A 91 -8.65 -12.75 -6.66
C VAL A 91 -7.14 -12.54 -6.57
N PRO A 92 -6.32 -13.58 -6.81
CA PRO A 92 -4.89 -13.40 -7.02
C PRO A 92 -4.62 -12.48 -8.23
N PRO A 93 -3.51 -11.73 -8.25
CA PRO A 93 -3.11 -10.94 -9.41
C PRO A 93 -2.69 -11.85 -10.57
N GLU A 94 -2.91 -11.39 -11.80
CA GLU A 94 -2.42 -12.05 -13.03
C GLU A 94 -0.90 -11.96 -13.20
#